data_AF-A0A9N9YG34-F1
#
_entry.id   AF-A0A9N9YG34-F1
#
_cell.length_a   1.000
_cell.length_b   1.000
_cell.length_c   1.000
_cell.angle_alpha   90.00
_cell.angle_beta   90.00
_cell.angle_gamma   90.00
#
_symmetry.space_group_name_H-M   'P 1'
#
loop_
_entity.id
_entity.type
_entity.pdbx_description
1 polymer ?
#
loop_
_entity_poly.entity_id
_entity_poly.type
_entity_poly.pdbx_seq_one_letter_code
_entity_poly.pdbx_strand_id
1 'polypeptide(L)'
;MPPRPRPPYTPKDDLAWERSDEAADVWEISLHKSEIYRAIAELILKYRPGEGAELHRPIRGGYNIVYRLEYKDGSSAVMRVPIKGPVKFPEEKVKYEVATMRFIATNTTIPVPKIYFAGRQMKIRLVWGRS
;
A
#
# COMPACT_ATOMS: atom_id res chain seq x y z
N MET A 1 3.81 20.60 7.00
CA MET A 1 4.50 19.38 7.47
C MET A 1 6.01 19.64 7.38
N PRO A 2 6.83 19.15 8.33
CA PRO A 2 8.27 19.27 8.22
C PRO A 2 8.82 18.38 7.07
N PRO A 3 9.90 18.80 6.39
CA PRO A 3 10.49 18.05 5.27
C PRO A 3 11.10 16.71 5.73
N ARG A 4 10.98 15.67 4.89
CA ARG A 4 11.47 14.32 5.20
C ARG A 4 13.00 14.20 5.01
N PRO A 5 13.69 13.37 5.80
CA PRO A 5 15.14 13.17 5.67
C PRO A 5 15.51 12.51 4.33
N ARG A 6 16.56 13.03 3.66
CA ARG A 6 16.99 12.68 2.29
C ARG A 6 18.29 11.84 2.28
N PRO A 7 18.45 10.82 1.40
CA PRO A 7 19.74 10.17 1.12
C PRO A 7 20.72 11.13 0.38
N PRO A 8 22.04 10.85 0.36
CA PRO A 8 23.05 11.74 -0.24
C PRO A 8 23.21 11.51 -1.77
N TYR A 9 23.74 12.43 -2.59
CA TYR A 9 23.26 13.75 -3.08
C TYR A 9 23.65 13.83 -4.58
N THR A 10 22.74 14.26 -5.48
CA THR A 10 23.08 14.73 -6.84
C THR A 10 22.16 15.91 -7.26
N PRO A 11 22.68 17.10 -7.61
CA PRO A 11 21.87 18.33 -7.73
C PRO A 11 20.80 18.33 -8.83
N LYS A 12 20.96 17.51 -9.89
CA LYS A 12 19.97 17.40 -10.98
C LYS A 12 18.80 16.48 -10.62
N ASP A 13 19.03 15.55 -9.70
CA ASP A 13 17.99 14.64 -9.23
C ASP A 13 17.04 15.36 -8.27
N ASP A 14 17.53 16.33 -7.48
CA ASP A 14 16.75 17.03 -6.45
C ASP A 14 15.46 17.69 -6.98
N LEU A 15 15.53 18.41 -8.10
CA LEU A 15 14.35 19.05 -8.71
C LEU A 15 13.32 18.03 -9.22
N ALA A 16 13.78 16.88 -9.73
CA ALA A 16 12.89 15.81 -10.17
C ALA A 16 12.26 15.09 -8.98
N TRP A 17 13.01 14.89 -7.89
CA TRP A 17 12.50 14.36 -6.63
C TRP A 17 11.46 15.28 -6.00
N GLU A 18 11.74 16.58 -5.90
CA GLU A 18 10.82 17.57 -5.33
C GLU A 18 9.50 17.62 -6.11
N ARG A 19 9.54 17.70 -7.44
CA ARG A 19 8.33 17.67 -8.28
C ARG A 19 7.56 16.37 -8.15
N SER A 20 8.25 15.24 -8.02
CA SER A 20 7.60 13.94 -7.82
C SER A 20 6.95 13.83 -6.44
N ASP A 21 7.56 14.43 -5.40
CA ASP A 21 7.02 14.44 -4.06
C ASP A 21 5.81 15.37 -3.96
N GLU A 22 5.85 16.56 -4.57
CA GLU A 22 4.70 17.47 -4.66
C GLU A 22 3.50 16.81 -5.35
N ALA A 23 3.74 16.15 -6.49
CA ALA A 23 2.68 15.43 -7.21
C ALA A 23 2.10 14.27 -6.38
N ALA A 24 2.95 13.57 -5.62
CA ALA A 24 2.52 12.50 -4.73
C ALA A 24 1.72 13.02 -3.52
N ASP A 25 2.12 14.16 -2.96
CA ASP A 25 1.46 14.81 -1.83
C ASP A 25 0.07 15.33 -2.22
N VAL A 26 -0.04 15.99 -3.38
CA VAL A 26 -1.35 16.44 -3.92
C VAL A 26 -2.28 15.26 -4.17
N TRP A 27 -1.75 14.19 -4.76
CA TRP A 27 -2.52 12.97 -4.97
C TRP A 27 -2.95 12.34 -3.64
N GLU A 28 -2.08 12.27 -2.64
CA GLU A 28 -2.40 11.76 -1.30
C GLU A 28 -3.51 12.57 -0.61
N ILE A 29 -3.45 13.91 -0.68
CA ILE A 29 -4.50 14.78 -0.14
C ILE A 29 -5.84 14.49 -0.82
N SER A 30 -5.84 14.27 -2.14
CA SER A 30 -7.07 13.97 -2.89
C SER A 30 -7.76 12.67 -2.46
N LEU A 31 -7.03 11.75 -1.82
CA LEU A 31 -7.53 10.47 -1.31
C LEU A 31 -8.19 10.59 0.07
N HIS A 32 -8.09 11.74 0.74
CA HIS A 32 -8.70 12.00 2.06
C HIS A 32 -10.19 12.37 1.97
N LYS A 33 -10.98 11.59 1.22
CA LYS A 33 -12.43 11.76 1.08
C LYS A 33 -13.19 10.58 1.67
N SER A 34 -14.25 10.82 2.43
CA SER A 34 -14.99 9.77 3.15
C SER A 34 -15.54 8.69 2.21
N GLU A 35 -15.93 9.06 1.00
CA GLU A 35 -16.43 8.14 -0.02
C GLU A 35 -15.36 7.16 -0.48
N ILE A 36 -14.11 7.62 -0.59
CA ILE A 36 -12.97 6.77 -0.95
C ILE A 36 -12.73 5.77 0.17
N TYR A 37 -12.69 6.20 1.44
CA TYR A 37 -12.48 5.29 2.58
C TYR A 37 -13.54 4.19 2.63
N ARG A 38 -14.82 4.55 2.43
CA ARG A 38 -15.91 3.57 2.35
C ARG A 38 -15.70 2.58 1.21
N ALA A 39 -15.41 3.06 0.00
CA ALA A 39 -15.16 2.19 -1.15
C ALA A 39 -13.96 1.26 -0.94
N ILE A 40 -12.89 1.75 -0.29
CA ILE A 40 -11.73 0.93 0.08
C ILE A 40 -12.11 -0.15 1.10
N ALA A 41 -12.86 0.20 2.14
CA ALA A 41 -13.31 -0.77 3.14
C ALA A 41 -14.17 -1.87 2.49
N GLU A 42 -15.17 -1.48 1.68
CA GLU A 42 -16.03 -2.40 0.94
C GLU A 42 -15.23 -3.31 0.00
N LEU A 43 -14.23 -2.77 -0.69
CA LEU A 43 -13.37 -3.54 -1.58
C LEU A 43 -12.53 -4.57 -0.81
N ILE A 44 -11.98 -4.19 0.35
CA ILE A 44 -11.23 -5.12 1.20
C ILE A 44 -12.16 -6.23 1.70
N LEU A 45 -13.36 -5.87 2.18
CA LEU A 45 -14.37 -6.81 2.66
C LEU A 45 -14.85 -7.76 1.56
N LYS A 46 -14.90 -7.30 0.30
CA LYS A 46 -15.23 -8.16 -0.85
C LYS A 46 -14.23 -9.31 -1.04
N TYR A 47 -12.94 -9.05 -0.90
CA TYR A 47 -11.89 -10.07 -1.10
C TYR A 47 -11.51 -10.83 0.17
N ARG A 48 -11.77 -10.24 1.33
CA ARG A 48 -11.65 -10.88 2.63
C ARG A 48 -12.91 -10.58 3.45
N PRO A 49 -13.97 -11.40 3.31
CA PRO A 49 -15.18 -11.28 4.11
C PRO A 49 -14.89 -11.40 5.60
N GLY A 50 -15.65 -10.67 6.41
CA GLY A 50 -15.56 -10.67 7.87
C GLY A 50 -16.13 -9.39 8.48
N GLU A 51 -16.11 -9.30 9.80
CA GLU A 51 -16.54 -8.10 10.53
C GLU A 51 -15.39 -7.10 10.65
N GLY A 52 -15.37 -6.11 9.75
CA GLY A 52 -14.45 -4.97 9.85
C GLY A 52 -14.78 -4.13 11.08
N ALA A 53 -13.75 -3.79 11.86
CA ALA A 53 -13.84 -2.96 13.04
C ALA A 53 -13.45 -1.51 12.72
N GLU A 54 -12.25 -1.29 12.18
CA GLU A 54 -11.71 0.04 11.93
C GLU A 54 -10.84 0.07 10.67
N LEU A 55 -11.10 1.05 9.79
CA LEU A 55 -10.19 1.40 8.70
C LEU A 55 -9.25 2.51 9.18
N HIS A 56 -8.00 2.14 9.43
CA HIS A 56 -6.97 3.06 9.91
C HIS A 56 -6.62 4.11 8.85
N ARG A 57 -6.11 5.26 9.32
CA ARG A 57 -5.59 6.30 8.42
C ARG A 57 -4.52 5.71 7.49
N PRO A 58 -4.60 5.95 6.17
CA PRO A 58 -3.63 5.45 5.23
C PRO A 58 -2.23 5.95 5.56
N ILE A 59 -1.26 5.05 5.45
CA ILE A 59 0.14 5.35 5.68
C ILE A 59 0.85 5.34 4.33
N ARG A 60 1.53 6.44 4.00
CA ARG A 60 2.47 6.47 2.88
C ARG A 60 3.77 5.79 3.30
N GLY A 61 4.10 4.67 2.65
CA GLY A 61 5.30 3.88 2.91
C GLY A 61 6.07 3.61 1.62
N GLY A 62 7.26 4.20 1.50
CA GLY A 62 8.06 4.14 0.26
C GLY A 62 7.23 4.56 -0.95
N TYR A 63 7.14 3.69 -1.95
CA TYR A 63 6.38 3.91 -3.18
C TYR A 63 4.91 3.45 -3.13
N ASN A 64 4.32 3.26 -1.95
CA ASN A 64 2.92 2.81 -1.81
C ASN A 64 2.15 3.62 -0.76
N ILE A 65 0.85 3.77 -0.98
CA ILE A 65 -0.12 4.06 0.07
C ILE A 65 -0.67 2.74 0.58
N VAL A 66 -0.80 2.65 1.91
CA VAL A 66 -1.20 1.45 2.61
C VAL A 66 -2.48 1.74 3.41
N TYR A 67 -3.55 1.03 3.08
CA TYR A 67 -4.80 1.03 3.84
C TYR A 67 -4.84 -0.22 4.70
N ARG A 68 -5.09 -0.07 6.01
CA ARG A 68 -5.22 -1.18 6.95
C ARG A 68 -6.63 -1.22 7.51
N LEU A 69 -7.37 -2.29 7.18
CA LEU A 69 -8.64 -2.62 7.80
C LEU A 69 -8.41 -3.65 8.89
N GLU A 70 -8.72 -3.29 10.11
CA GLU A 70 -8.74 -4.18 11.27
C GLU A 70 -10.10 -4.88 11.39
N TYR A 71 -10.09 -6.12 11.82
CA TYR A 71 -11.27 -6.96 11.99
C TYR A 71 -11.51 -7.22 13.47
N LYS A 72 -12.75 -7.53 13.85
CA LYS A 72 -13.09 -7.82 15.26
C LYS A 72 -12.39 -9.04 15.85
N ASP A 73 -11.91 -9.95 15.01
CA ASP A 73 -11.10 -11.11 15.40
C ASP A 73 -9.63 -10.74 15.72
N GLY A 74 -9.27 -9.45 15.69
CA GLY A 74 -7.92 -8.94 15.93
C GLY A 74 -6.98 -9.07 14.72
N SER A 75 -7.44 -9.65 13.62
CA SER A 75 -6.66 -9.74 12.39
C SER A 75 -6.75 -8.46 11.56
N SER A 76 -5.80 -8.25 10.63
CA SER A 76 -5.82 -7.08 9.75
C SER A 76 -5.67 -7.44 8.29
N ALA A 77 -6.47 -6.85 7.41
CA ALA A 77 -6.22 -6.84 5.98
C ALA A 77 -5.55 -5.54 5.58
N VAL A 78 -4.53 -5.65 4.74
CA VAL A 78 -3.78 -4.52 4.23
C VAL A 78 -3.90 -4.47 2.72
N MET A 79 -4.44 -3.37 2.22
CA MET A 79 -4.41 -3.03 0.80
C MET A 79 -3.26 -2.08 0.52
N ARG A 80 -2.46 -2.41 -0.50
CA ARG A 80 -1.34 -1.59 -0.95
C ARG A 80 -1.60 -1.11 -2.37
N VAL A 81 -1.50 0.20 -2.56
CA VAL A 81 -1.68 0.88 -3.84
C VAL A 81 -0.37 1.62 -4.17
N PRO A 82 0.27 1.38 -5.33
CA PRO A 82 1.42 2.14 -5.76
C PRO A 82 1.09 3.63 -5.89
N ILE A 83 2.02 4.50 -5.50
CA ILE A 83 1.83 5.95 -5.61
C ILE A 83 1.86 6.37 -7.07
N LYS A 84 0.87 7.15 -7.49
CA LYS A 84 0.79 7.71 -8.85
C LYS A 84 1.88 8.78 -9.03
N GLY A 85 2.68 8.66 -10.10
CA GLY A 85 3.78 9.58 -10.40
C GLY A 85 5.15 8.90 -10.33
N PRO A 86 5.71 8.64 -9.13
CA PRO A 86 7.05 8.07 -8.98
C PRO A 86 7.14 6.61 -9.47
N VAL A 87 6.02 5.88 -9.51
CA VAL A 87 5.97 4.51 -10.01
C VAL A 87 5.65 4.51 -11.50
N LYS A 88 6.67 4.32 -12.34
CA LYS A 88 6.54 4.30 -13.82
C LYS A 88 5.72 3.12 -14.34
N PHE A 89 5.82 1.96 -13.69
CA PHE A 89 5.21 0.68 -14.11
C PHE A 89 4.47 0.03 -12.93
N PRO A 90 3.31 0.58 -12.54
CA PRO A 90 2.61 0.15 -11.33
C PRO A 90 2.08 -1.28 -11.44
N GLU A 91 1.71 -1.74 -12.64
CA GLU A 91 1.18 -3.09 -12.82
C GLU A 91 2.28 -4.15 -12.76
N GLU A 92 3.38 -3.90 -13.44
CA GLU A 92 4.58 -4.72 -13.41
C GLU A 92 5.10 -4.81 -11.98
N LYS A 93 5.17 -3.67 -11.26
CA LYS A 93 5.55 -3.65 -9.84
C LYS A 93 4.68 -4.59 -9.01
N VAL A 94 3.35 -4.51 -9.13
CA VAL A 94 2.44 -5.38 -8.37
C VAL A 94 2.64 -6.84 -8.75
N LYS A 95 2.77 -7.16 -10.05
CA LYS A 95 3.02 -8.52 -10.54
C LYS A 95 4.33 -9.09 -9.97
N TYR A 96 5.42 -8.34 -10.04
CA TYR A 96 6.72 -8.77 -9.51
C TYR A 96 6.67 -9.00 -8.01
N GLU A 97 6.08 -8.07 -7.24
CA GLU A 97 6.00 -8.27 -5.79
C GLU A 97 5.17 -9.51 -5.42
N VAL A 98 4.09 -9.80 -6.14
CA VAL A 98 3.25 -11.00 -5.91
C VAL A 98 4.00 -12.28 -6.31
N ALA A 99 4.69 -12.27 -7.46
CA ALA A 99 5.50 -13.40 -7.91
C ALA A 99 6.61 -13.73 -6.92
N THR A 100 7.35 -12.71 -6.44
CA THR A 100 8.39 -12.88 -5.43
C THR A 100 7.82 -13.42 -4.11
N MET A 101 6.69 -12.90 -3.64
CA MET A 101 6.05 -13.40 -2.41
C MET A 101 5.66 -14.88 -2.54
N ARG A 102 5.09 -15.28 -3.69
CA ARG A 102 4.75 -16.69 -3.96
C ARG A 102 5.99 -17.57 -4.04
N PHE A 103 7.04 -17.10 -4.72
CA PHE A 103 8.29 -17.81 -4.82
C PHE A 103 8.92 -18.07 -3.43
N ILE A 104 8.98 -17.05 -2.58
CA ILE A 104 9.50 -17.18 -1.21
C ILE A 104 8.65 -18.16 -0.39
N ALA A 105 7.31 -18.07 -0.50
CA ALA A 105 6.40 -18.98 0.20
C ALA A 105 6.64 -20.46 -0.15
N THR A 106 6.94 -20.74 -1.43
CA THR A 106 7.11 -22.11 -1.93
C THR A 106 8.52 -22.65 -1.67
N ASN A 107 9.55 -21.79 -1.69
CA ASN A 107 10.94 -22.22 -1.66
C ASN A 107 11.62 -22.02 -0.31
N THR A 108 10.95 -21.41 0.67
CA THR A 108 11.53 -21.12 1.98
C THR A 108 10.50 -21.32 3.09
N THR A 109 10.98 -21.48 4.33
CA THR A 109 10.14 -21.50 5.54
C THR A 109 9.87 -20.11 6.09
N ILE A 110 10.35 -19.06 5.42
CA ILE A 110 10.14 -17.67 5.84
C ILE A 110 8.64 -17.36 5.76
N PRO A 111 8.00 -16.93 6.86
CA PRO A 111 6.59 -16.63 6.85
C PRO A 111 6.32 -15.40 5.97
N VAL A 112 5.50 -15.59 4.94
CA VAL A 112 5.04 -14.49 4.08
C VAL A 112 3.55 -14.22 4.27
N PRO A 113 3.11 -12.94 4.20
CA PRO A 113 1.71 -12.57 4.22
C PRO A 113 0.87 -13.30 3.15
N LYS A 114 -0.30 -13.84 3.53
CA LYS A 114 -1.27 -14.42 2.59
C LYS A 114 -1.82 -13.32 1.67
N ILE A 115 -1.78 -13.54 0.37
CA ILE A 115 -2.37 -12.62 -0.63
C ILE A 115 -3.81 -13.05 -0.90
N TYR A 116 -4.77 -12.15 -0.66
CA TYR A 116 -6.19 -12.38 -0.98
C TYR A 116 -6.53 -11.96 -2.41
N PHE A 117 -5.91 -10.86 -2.87
CA PHE A 117 -6.16 -10.33 -4.19
C PHE A 117 -4.93 -9.60 -4.73
N ALA A 118 -4.70 -9.70 -6.04
CA ALA A 118 -3.75 -8.87 -6.78
C ALA A 118 -4.39 -8.49 -8.11
N GLY A 119 -4.56 -7.18 -8.33
CA GLY A 119 -5.10 -6.61 -9.56
C GLY A 119 -4.05 -5.75 -10.26
N ARG A 120 -4.48 -5.00 -11.28
CA ARG A 120 -3.58 -4.18 -12.10
C ARG A 120 -2.77 -3.17 -11.29
N GLN A 121 -3.36 -2.49 -10.30
CA GLN A 121 -2.64 -1.43 -9.56
C GLN A 121 -2.82 -1.55 -8.04
N MET A 122 -3.13 -2.75 -7.53
CA MET A 122 -3.33 -2.95 -6.10
C MET A 122 -3.19 -4.41 -5.71
N LYS A 123 -2.84 -4.65 -4.45
CA LYS A 123 -2.94 -5.98 -3.83
C LYS A 123 -3.47 -5.89 -2.41
N ILE A 124 -4.20 -6.92 -1.98
CA ILE A 124 -4.72 -7.07 -0.62
C ILE A 124 -4.07 -8.31 -0.01
N ARG A 125 -3.51 -8.14 1.19
CA ARG A 125 -2.85 -9.22 1.94
C ARG A 125 -3.28 -9.23 3.40
N LEU A 126 -3.22 -10.39 4.03
CA LEU A 126 -3.36 -10.53 5.47
C LEU A 126 -2.11 -9.99 6.16
N VAL A 127 -2.27 -9.25 7.24
CA VAL A 127 -1.20 -8.96 8.20
C VAL A 127 -1.72 -9.36 9.57
N TRP A 128 -0.95 -10.16 10.29
CA TRP A 128 -1.25 -10.45 11.68
C TRP A 128 -0.95 -9.18 12.49
N GLY A 129 -1.96 -8.66 13.19
CA GLY A 129 -1.77 -7.58 14.15
C GLY A 129 -0.91 -8.09 15.30
N ARG A 130 0.04 -7.28 15.77
CA ARG A 130 0.53 -7.46 17.14
C ARG A 130 -0.57 -6.91 18.05
N SER A 131 -1.14 -7.80 18.85
CA SER A 131 -1.88 -7.48 20.08
C SER A 131 -1.05 -6.57 20.99
#